data_AF-A0A3Q0J0N7-F1
#
_entry.id   AF-A0A3Q0J0N7-F1
#
_cell.length_a   1.000
_cell.length_b   1.000
_cell.length_c   1.000
_cell.angle_alpha   90.00
_cell.angle_beta   90.00
_cell.angle_gamma   90.00
#
_symmetry.space_group_name_H-M   'P 1'
#
loop_
_entity.id
_entity.type
_entity.pdbx_description
1 polymer ?
#
loop_
_entity_poly.entity_id
_entity_poly.type
_entity_poly.pdbx_seq_one_letter_code
_entity_poly.pdbx_strand_id
1 'polypeptide(L)'
;MGNCNAPKSITKSAVMYCLRCMVGYDIPLNQGCLTPIQIKLTPGSILNPNDNVAVVGGNVQTSQRVVDVILKAFGVAASSQGCMNNITFGDQTWGYYETVGGGAGAVCS
;
A
#
# COMPACT_ATOMS: atom_id res chain seq x y z
N MET A 1 16.53 3.27 10.31
CA MET A 1 15.45 3.03 9.30
C MET A 1 15.07 4.37 8.69
N GLY A 2 14.85 4.42 7.37
CA GLY A 2 14.43 5.65 6.68
C GLY A 2 12.94 5.97 6.90
N ASN A 3 12.33 6.78 6.04
CA ASN A 3 10.92 7.18 6.18
C ASN A 3 9.90 6.21 5.55
N CYS A 4 10.35 5.14 4.88
CA CYS A 4 9.50 4.16 4.21
C CYS A 4 8.86 3.09 5.12
N ASN A 5 8.79 3.33 6.43
CA ASN A 5 8.17 2.36 7.33
C ASN A 5 6.64 2.40 7.19
N ALA A 6 6.00 1.23 7.18
CA ALA A 6 4.57 1.07 7.04
C ALA A 6 3.97 0.46 8.31
N PRO A 7 3.16 1.21 9.08
CA PRO A 7 2.37 0.66 10.18
C PRO A 7 1.48 -0.51 9.74
N LYS A 8 1.09 -1.36 10.70
CA LYS A 8 0.24 -2.53 10.44
C LYS A 8 -1.04 -2.19 9.68
N SER A 9 -1.60 -1.00 9.91
CA SER A 9 -2.80 -0.50 9.22
C SER A 9 -2.58 -0.36 7.71
N ILE A 10 -1.42 0.13 7.26
CA ILE A 10 -1.09 0.24 5.83
C ILE A 10 -1.05 -1.15 5.20
N THR A 11 -0.39 -2.11 5.84
CA THR A 11 -0.31 -3.49 5.35
C THR A 11 -1.69 -4.12 5.25
N LYS A 12 -2.57 -3.92 6.25
CA LYS A 12 -3.96 -4.38 6.20
C LYS A 12 -4.75 -3.76 5.05
N SER A 13 -4.60 -2.45 4.82
CA SER A 13 -5.25 -1.77 3.69
C SER A 13 -4.76 -2.28 2.33
N ALA A 14 -3.46 -2.54 2.18
CA ALA A 14 -2.91 -3.11 0.96
C ALA A 14 -3.48 -4.52 0.67
N VAL A 15 -3.61 -5.35 1.71
CA VAL A 15 -4.27 -6.67 1.60
C VAL A 15 -5.73 -6.51 1.19
N MET A 16 -6.48 -5.62 1.83
CA MET A 16 -7.89 -5.37 1.51
C MET A 16 -8.08 -4.88 0.07
N TYR A 17 -7.19 -4.01 -0.41
CA TYR A 17 -7.15 -3.57 -1.80
C TYR A 17 -6.98 -4.74 -2.77
N CYS A 18 -5.99 -5.61 -2.53
CA CYS A 18 -5.74 -6.75 -3.40
C CYS A 18 -6.92 -7.72 -3.45
N LEU A 19 -7.57 -7.99 -2.31
CA LEU A 19 -8.77 -8.84 -2.28
C LEU A 19 -9.88 -8.25 -3.15
N ARG A 20 -10.12 -6.94 -3.05
CA ARG A 20 -11.13 -6.26 -3.87
C ARG A 20 -10.84 -6.38 -5.36
N CYS A 21 -9.57 -6.23 -5.76
CA CYS A 21 -9.18 -6.42 -7.15
C CYS A 21 -9.42 -7.85 -7.65
N MET A 22 -9.37 -8.86 -6.77
CA MET A 22 -9.46 -10.27 -7.15
C MET A 22 -10.87 -10.86 -7.05
N VAL A 23 -11.71 -10.38 -6.14
CA VAL A 23 -12.95 -11.10 -5.78
C VAL A 23 -14.04 -11.02 -6.85
N GLY A 24 -13.98 -10.07 -7.77
CA GLY A 24 -14.92 -9.99 -8.90
C GLY A 24 -16.37 -9.63 -8.54
N TYR A 25 -16.65 -9.30 -7.28
CA TYR A 25 -17.96 -8.80 -6.81
C TYR A 25 -17.76 -7.73 -5.71
N ASP A 26 -18.79 -6.96 -5.43
CA ASP A 26 -18.71 -5.89 -4.43
C ASP A 26 -18.53 -6.46 -3.01
N ILE A 27 -17.38 -6.15 -2.41
CA ILE A 27 -17.11 -6.45 -1.00
C ILE A 27 -17.43 -5.23 -0.15
N PRO A 28 -18.27 -5.35 0.91
CA PRO A 28 -18.43 -4.27 1.89
C PRO A 28 -17.08 -3.93 2.55
N LEU A 29 -16.68 -2.65 2.55
CA LEU A 29 -15.36 -2.21 3.01
C LEU A 29 -15.28 -2.16 4.54
N ASN A 30 -15.23 -3.32 5.20
CA ASN A 30 -15.15 -3.41 6.66
C ASN A 30 -14.12 -4.45 7.12
N GLN A 31 -13.78 -4.38 8.41
CA GLN A 31 -12.78 -5.25 9.05
C GLN A 31 -13.17 -6.74 8.99
N GLY A 32 -14.46 -7.07 8.84
CA GLY A 32 -14.97 -8.43 8.72
C GLY A 32 -14.45 -9.17 7.50
N CYS A 33 -14.10 -8.46 6.42
CA CYS A 33 -13.51 -9.06 5.22
C CYS A 33 -12.08 -9.56 5.44
N LEU A 34 -11.42 -9.09 6.48
CA LEU A 34 -10.09 -9.55 6.88
C LEU A 34 -10.14 -10.65 7.96
N THR A 35 -11.32 -10.97 8.51
CA THR A 35 -11.49 -12.05 9.51
C THR A 35 -10.91 -13.39 9.07
N PRO A 36 -11.08 -13.87 7.81
CA PRO A 36 -10.50 -15.14 7.38
C PRO A 36 -8.99 -15.07 7.08
N ILE A 37 -8.36 -13.90 7.23
CA ILE A 37 -6.98 -13.66 6.78
C ILE A 37 -6.04 -13.51 7.97
N GLN A 38 -5.05 -14.39 8.04
CA GLN A 38 -4.00 -14.29 9.04
C GLN A 38 -2.83 -13.45 8.52
N ILE A 39 -2.67 -12.24 9.06
CA ILE A 39 -1.54 -11.36 8.73
C ILE A 39 -0.46 -11.48 9.82
N LYS A 40 0.67 -12.11 9.49
CA LYS A 40 1.83 -12.27 10.40
C LYS A 40 2.89 -11.24 10.08
N LEU A 41 3.20 -10.36 11.02
CA LEU A 41 4.20 -9.29 10.85
C LEU A 41 5.23 -9.34 11.96
N THR A 42 6.50 -9.44 11.58
CA THR A 42 7.63 -9.43 12.53
C THR A 42 7.75 -8.05 13.20
N PRO A 43 7.72 -7.94 14.54
CA PRO A 43 7.95 -6.68 15.24
C PRO A 43 9.30 -6.04 14.87
N GLY A 44 9.30 -4.71 14.74
CA GLY A 44 10.49 -3.96 14.33
C GLY A 44 10.83 -4.08 12.84
N SER A 45 10.01 -4.75 12.02
CA SER A 45 10.20 -4.79 10.56
C SER A 45 9.65 -3.53 9.89
N ILE A 46 9.99 -3.33 8.61
CA ILE A 46 9.45 -2.23 7.80
C ILE A 46 7.90 -2.24 7.72
N LEU A 47 7.24 -3.39 7.91
CA LEU A 47 5.78 -3.54 7.88
C LEU A 47 5.12 -3.57 9.28
N ASN A 48 5.94 -3.55 10.33
CA ASN A 48 5.50 -3.45 11.72
C ASN A 48 6.56 -2.68 12.53
N PRO A 49 6.77 -1.40 12.20
CA PRO A 49 7.76 -0.56 12.85
C PRO A 49 7.35 -0.20 14.28
N ASN A 50 8.31 0.31 15.05
CA ASN A 50 8.05 0.92 16.36
C ASN A 50 7.47 2.34 16.17
N ASP A 51 6.78 2.86 17.18
CA ASP A 51 6.09 4.17 17.10
C ASP A 51 7.05 5.38 16.94
N ASN A 52 8.34 5.18 17.21
CA ASN A 52 9.36 6.23 17.19
C ASN A 52 10.04 6.40 15.81
N VAL A 53 9.49 5.84 14.72
CA VAL A 53 10.11 5.95 13.39
C VAL A 53 9.23 6.69 12.40
N ALA A 54 9.85 7.36 11.43
CA ALA A 54 9.14 8.06 10.38
C ALA A 54 8.39 7.07 9.45
N VAL A 55 7.12 7.35 9.16
CA VAL A 55 6.24 6.46 8.37
C VAL A 55 5.71 7.07 7.07
N VAL A 56 6.12 8.30 6.74
CA VAL A 56 5.56 9.05 5.59
C VAL A 56 5.73 8.32 4.26
N GLY A 57 6.89 7.70 4.03
CA GLY A 57 7.17 6.90 2.84
C GLY A 57 6.41 5.57 2.80
N GLY A 58 5.84 5.12 3.93
CA GLY A 58 5.09 3.88 4.02
C GLY A 58 3.84 3.88 3.14
N ASN A 59 3.12 5.00 3.09
CA ASN A 59 1.90 5.14 2.28
C ASN A 59 2.19 5.27 0.79
N VAL A 60 3.32 5.87 0.42
CA VAL A 60 3.60 6.23 -0.98
C VAL A 60 4.51 5.23 -1.69
N GLN A 61 5.37 4.52 -0.98
CA GLN A 61 6.32 3.56 -1.57
C GLN A 61 6.03 2.14 -1.10
N THR A 62 6.07 1.91 0.21
CA THR A 62 6.05 0.55 0.77
C THR A 62 4.71 -0.15 0.54
N SER A 63 3.59 0.59 0.66
CA SER A 63 2.25 0.08 0.34
C SER A 63 2.14 -0.43 -1.10
N GLN A 64 2.69 0.31 -2.07
CA GLN A 64 2.71 -0.05 -3.49
C GLN A 64 3.47 -1.35 -3.69
N ARG A 65 4.63 -1.48 -3.02
CA ARG A 65 5.43 -2.71 -3.11
C ARG A 65 4.75 -3.92 -2.47
N VAL A 66 4.02 -3.72 -1.38
CA VAL A 66 3.20 -4.77 -0.77
C VAL A 66 2.10 -5.23 -1.74
N VAL A 67 1.42 -4.29 -2.40
CA VAL A 67 0.40 -4.61 -3.42
C VAL A 67 1.01 -5.39 -4.58
N ASP A 68 2.13 -4.93 -5.16
CA ASP A 68 2.82 -5.63 -6.25
C ASP A 68 3.14 -7.09 -5.87
N VAL A 69 3.68 -7.31 -4.67
CA VAL A 69 4.05 -8.64 -4.20
C VAL A 69 2.82 -9.54 -4.05
N ILE A 70 1.72 -9.03 -3.50
CA ILE A 70 0.48 -9.80 -3.33
C ILE A 70 -0.10 -10.16 -4.70
N LEU A 71 -0.31 -9.18 -5.59
CA LEU A 71 -0.91 -9.43 -6.91
C LEU A 71 -0.06 -10.37 -7.76
N LYS A 72 1.28 -10.23 -7.68
CA LYS A 72 2.21 -11.15 -8.35
C LYS A 72 2.13 -12.56 -7.77
N ALA A 73 2.01 -12.71 -6.44
CA ALA A 73 1.89 -14.02 -5.79
C ALA A 73 0.62 -14.78 -6.22
N PHE A 74 -0.46 -14.06 -6.52
CA PHE A 74 -1.70 -14.62 -7.05
C PHE A 74 -1.76 -14.69 -8.59
N GLY A 75 -0.70 -14.27 -9.29
CA GLY A 75 -0.64 -14.28 -10.76
C GLY A 75 -1.63 -13.32 -11.44
N VAL A 76 -2.10 -12.31 -10.73
CA VAL A 76 -3.15 -11.38 -11.19
C VAL A 76 -2.57 -10.27 -12.06
N ALA A 77 -1.45 -9.70 -11.62
CA ALA A 77 -0.80 -8.60 -12.32
C ALA A 77 0.72 -8.63 -12.08
N ALA A 78 1.47 -8.14 -13.07
CA ALA A 78 2.87 -7.77 -12.92
C ALA A 78 3.01 -6.52 -12.03
N SER A 79 4.24 -6.18 -11.63
CA SER A 79 4.50 -4.98 -10.84
C SER A 79 4.09 -3.72 -11.59
N SER A 80 3.42 -2.80 -10.89
CA SER A 80 3.06 -1.49 -11.39
C SER A 80 4.20 -0.48 -11.16
N GLN A 81 3.94 0.81 -11.38
CA GLN A 81 4.93 1.88 -11.20
C GLN A 81 5.59 1.92 -9.80
N GLY A 82 4.99 1.29 -8.79
CA GLY A 82 5.64 0.97 -7.51
C GLY A 82 5.90 2.17 -6.60
N CYS A 83 5.36 3.34 -6.95
CA CYS A 83 5.53 4.61 -6.25
C CYS A 83 4.27 5.46 -6.45
N MET A 84 3.88 6.21 -5.43
CA MET A 84 2.93 7.30 -5.59
C MET A 84 3.72 8.58 -5.88
N ASN A 85 3.67 9.05 -7.13
CA ASN A 85 4.33 10.29 -7.52
C ASN A 85 3.53 11.47 -7.02
N ASN A 86 4.16 12.34 -6.24
CA ASN A 86 3.50 13.54 -5.74
C ASN A 86 4.35 14.77 -6.06
N ILE A 87 3.70 15.81 -6.55
CA ILE A 87 4.26 17.15 -6.67
C ILE A 87 3.79 17.94 -5.46
N THR A 88 4.73 18.44 -4.67
CA THR A 88 4.44 19.22 -3.47
C THR A 88 5.21 20.53 -3.49
N PHE A 89 4.52 21.66 -3.37
CA PHE A 89 5.12 22.98 -3.23
C PHE A 89 4.21 23.87 -2.37
N GLY A 90 4.76 24.91 -1.78
CA GLY A 90 4.04 25.80 -0.88
C GLY A 90 4.97 26.67 -0.05
N ASP A 91 4.38 27.42 0.88
CA ASP A 91 5.09 28.27 1.84
C ASP A 91 4.58 28.04 3.27
N GLN A 92 4.83 28.99 4.17
CA GLN A 92 4.41 28.90 5.58
C GLN A 92 2.88 28.96 5.78
N THR A 93 2.12 29.41 4.78
CA THR A 93 0.69 29.71 4.87
C THR A 93 -0.18 28.81 4.00
N TRP A 94 0.39 28.15 2.99
CA TRP A 94 -0.33 27.21 2.14
C TRP A 94 0.59 26.10 1.59
N GLY A 95 -0.03 24.99 1.21
CA GLY A 95 0.63 23.89 0.52
C GLY A 95 -0.24 23.32 -0.58
N TYR A 96 0.37 22.98 -1.70
CA TYR A 96 -0.22 22.24 -2.80
C TYR A 96 0.35 20.82 -2.82
N TYR A 97 -0.55 19.86 -3.04
CA TYR A 97 -0.24 18.45 -3.15
C TYR A 97 -1.03 17.88 -4.32
N GLU A 98 -0.33 17.40 -5.33
CA GLU A 98 -0.94 16.72 -6.48
C GLU A 98 -0.31 15.34 -6.66
N THR A 99 -1.18 14.34 -6.88
CA THR A 99 -0.74 12.99 -7.22
C THR A 99 -0.72 12.83 -8.73
N VAL A 100 0.45 12.49 -9.28
CA VAL A 100 0.66 12.30 -10.70
C VAL A 100 0.47 10.81 -11.04
N GLY A 101 -0.25 10.54 -12.14
CA GLY A 101 -0.50 9.17 -12.60
C GLY A 101 0.78 8.39 -12.93
N GLY A 102 0.72 7.07 -12.75
CA GLY A 102 1.78 6.12 -13.07
C GLY A 102 1.27 4.97 -13.94
N GLY A 103 2.19 4.15 -14.46
CA GLY A 103 1.85 2.97 -15.26
C GLY A 103 1.30 1.79 -14.45
N ALA A 104 0.34 1.07 -15.02
CA ALA A 104 -0.20 -0.17 -14.47
C ALA A 104 0.60 -1.40 -14.94
N GLY A 105 0.75 -2.40 -14.08
CA GLY A 105 1.34 -3.69 -14.43
C GLY A 105 0.46 -4.48 -15.40
N ALA A 106 1.09 -5.25 -16.29
CA ALA A 106 0.37 -6.13 -17.21
C ALA A 106 -0.44 -7.18 -16.46
N VAL A 107 -1.65 -7.49 -16.95
CA VAL A 107 -2.56 -8.50 -16.38
C VAL A 107 -2.65 -9.69 -17.32
N CYS A 108 -2.81 -10.90 -16.76
CA CYS A 108 -3.06 -12.10 -17.55
C CYS A 108 -4.55 -12.18 -17.91
N SER A 109 -4.85 -12.39 -19.19
CA SER A 109 -6.20 -12.65 -19.72
C SER A 109 -6.54 -14.13 -19.76
#